data_AF-A0AAV9G3J1-F1
#
_entry.id   AF-A0AAV9G3J1-F1
#
_cell.length_a   1.000
_cell.length_b   1.000
_cell.length_c   1.000
_cell.angle_alpha   90.00
_cell.angle_beta   90.00
_cell.angle_gamma   90.00
#
_symmetry.space_group_name_H-M   'P 1'
#
loop_
_entity.id
_entity.type
_entity.pdbx_description
1 polymer ?
#
loop_
_entity_poly.entity_id
_entity_poly.type
_entity_poly.pdbx_seq_one_letter_code
_entity_poly.pdbx_strand_id
1 'polypeptide(L)'
;MPKTIITMGHKKVPTSIPATSTAAAASSSSEIDISEQLRKFSKSNLSQVNMNQMVIDDILPEQVRIDWKVPRESCPIPIHKQIVVFCSFFEHGFGVPCCSFLCELLFFYGIELVNLNPNSILHITIFVHMCEAFLGILPHFNLFRHLFVLRLLSTKYHQVAIGGVGFQLRKKEAYINVPLKTGNKNWKDEWFYCDNPPLVLADFTGAKAIPLA
;
A
#
# COMPACT_ATOMS: atom_id res chain seq x y z
N MET A 1 30.28 71.21 -14.42
CA MET A 1 29.59 72.38 -15.01
C MET A 1 28.38 71.87 -15.79
N PRO A 2 27.21 72.52 -15.74
CA PRO A 2 26.13 72.09 -14.84
C PRO A 2 24.75 71.94 -15.52
N LYS A 3 23.70 71.72 -14.70
CA LYS A 3 22.25 72.03 -14.84
C LYS A 3 21.35 70.80 -14.94
N THR A 4 20.16 70.70 -14.33
CA THR A 4 19.39 71.54 -13.39
C THR A 4 18.21 70.68 -12.89
N ILE A 5 17.83 70.85 -11.62
CA ILE A 5 16.58 70.35 -11.00
C ILE A 5 15.42 71.31 -11.34
N ILE A 6 14.25 70.81 -11.74
CA ILE A 6 12.96 71.52 -11.57
C ILE A 6 11.87 70.55 -11.10
N THR A 7 11.05 71.09 -10.20
CA THR A 7 10.12 70.49 -9.26
C THR A 7 8.66 70.62 -9.70
N MET A 8 7.84 69.64 -9.29
CA MET A 8 6.39 69.59 -9.03
C MET A 8 5.35 70.17 -10.02
N GLY A 9 4.38 69.30 -10.32
CA GLY A 9 2.99 69.68 -10.60
C GLY A 9 2.02 68.71 -9.91
N HIS A 10 1.41 69.14 -8.80
CA HIS A 10 0.23 68.49 -8.20
C HIS A 10 -1.02 68.86 -9.00
N LYS A 11 -1.86 67.89 -9.40
CA LYS A 11 -3.30 68.11 -9.65
C LYS A 11 -4.14 66.86 -9.34
N LYS A 12 -4.98 67.03 -8.30
CA LYS A 12 -6.33 66.50 -8.02
C LYS A 12 -6.76 65.08 -8.46
N VAL A 13 -7.18 64.32 -7.44
CA VAL A 13 -8.06 63.15 -7.43
C VAL A 13 -9.47 63.50 -7.96
N PRO A 14 -10.13 62.58 -8.69
CA PRO A 14 -11.40 62.05 -8.19
C PRO A 14 -11.57 60.53 -8.31
N THR A 15 -12.22 60.01 -7.28
CA THR A 15 -12.83 58.70 -7.00
C THR A 15 -13.50 57.96 -8.18
N SER A 16 -13.17 56.68 -8.37
CA SER A 16 -14.13 55.58 -8.64
C SER A 16 -13.43 54.21 -8.71
N ILE A 17 -13.90 53.27 -7.88
CA ILE A 17 -13.54 51.83 -7.90
C ILE A 17 -14.35 51.15 -9.02
N PRO A 18 -13.79 50.16 -9.75
CA PRO A 18 -14.26 48.79 -9.56
C PRO A 18 -13.11 47.77 -9.46
N ALA A 19 -13.33 46.76 -8.61
CA ALA A 19 -12.44 45.63 -8.41
C ALA A 19 -12.30 44.78 -9.68
N THR A 20 -11.10 44.33 -10.01
CA THR A 20 -10.88 43.17 -10.88
C THR A 20 -9.66 42.39 -10.39
N SER A 21 -9.94 41.14 -10.02
CA SER A 21 -9.03 40.10 -9.59
C SER A 21 -7.88 39.89 -10.58
N THR A 22 -6.64 39.93 -10.09
CA THR A 22 -5.48 39.38 -10.82
C THR A 22 -5.05 38.13 -10.06
N ALA A 23 -5.25 36.97 -10.70
CA ALA A 23 -4.84 35.68 -10.20
C ALA A 23 -3.30 35.57 -10.24
N ALA A 24 -2.68 35.49 -9.06
CA ALA A 24 -1.33 34.97 -8.92
C ALA A 24 -1.41 33.44 -8.83
N ALA A 25 -0.92 32.76 -9.86
CA ALA A 25 -0.76 31.31 -9.87
C ALA A 25 0.27 30.91 -8.81
N ALA A 26 -0.20 30.41 -7.67
CA ALA A 26 0.61 29.67 -6.73
C ALA A 26 0.62 28.20 -7.17
N SER A 27 1.80 27.72 -7.53
CA SER A 27 2.10 26.31 -7.72
C SER A 27 1.85 25.55 -6.42
N SER A 28 0.69 24.92 -6.27
CA SER A 28 0.45 23.98 -5.18
C SER A 28 0.90 22.59 -5.64
N SER A 29 2.12 22.23 -5.24
CA SER A 29 2.50 20.84 -5.04
C SER A 29 1.38 20.16 -4.24
N SER A 30 0.71 19.19 -4.83
CA SER A 30 -0.38 18.46 -4.19
C SER A 30 0.17 17.67 -3.00
N GLU A 31 0.08 18.26 -1.81
CA GLU A 31 0.02 17.48 -0.57
C GLU A 31 -1.13 16.50 -0.74
N ILE A 32 -0.79 15.23 -0.91
CA ILE A 32 -1.75 14.14 -0.96
C ILE A 32 -2.43 14.15 0.42
N ASP A 33 -3.76 14.33 0.47
CA ASP A 33 -4.51 14.30 1.71
C ASP A 33 -4.50 12.88 2.30
N ILE A 34 -3.51 12.63 3.16
CA ILE A 34 -3.31 11.39 3.92
C ILE A 34 -4.60 11.02 4.68
N SER A 35 -5.39 12.02 5.09
CA SER A 35 -6.64 11.80 5.83
C SER A 35 -7.73 11.12 4.98
N GLU A 36 -7.80 11.41 3.67
CA GLU A 36 -8.78 10.80 2.77
C GLU A 36 -8.40 9.36 2.37
N GLN A 37 -7.10 9.04 2.39
CA GLN A 37 -6.60 7.68 2.13
C GLN A 37 -6.82 6.76 3.35
N LEU A 38 -6.62 7.25 4.57
CA LEU A 38 -6.85 6.52 5.82
C LEU A 38 -8.34 6.28 6.13
N ARG A 39 -9.28 7.06 5.54
CA ARG A 39 -10.74 6.86 5.66
C ARG A 39 -11.26 5.51 5.13
N LYS A 40 -10.42 4.71 4.48
CA LYS A 40 -10.81 3.43 3.86
C LYS A 40 -10.56 2.19 4.72
N PHE A 41 -9.83 2.33 5.83
CA PHE A 41 -9.71 1.28 6.82
C PHE A 41 -10.94 1.31 7.74
N SER A 42 -11.55 0.14 7.93
CA SER A 42 -12.49 -0.08 9.03
C SER A 42 -11.70 -0.32 10.32
N LYS A 43 -12.33 -0.08 11.47
CA LYS A 43 -11.78 -0.53 12.76
C LYS A 43 -11.56 -2.04 12.72
N SER A 44 -10.39 -2.49 13.18
CA SER A 44 -10.10 -3.92 13.26
C SER A 44 -11.06 -4.62 14.24
N ASN A 45 -11.55 -5.79 13.86
CA ASN A 45 -12.39 -6.65 14.72
C ASN A 45 -11.58 -7.68 15.52
N LEU A 46 -10.25 -7.66 15.42
CA LEU A 46 -9.38 -8.61 16.10
C LEU A 46 -9.34 -8.37 17.61
N SER A 47 -9.33 -9.46 18.36
CA SER A 47 -9.03 -9.48 19.79
C SER A 47 -7.71 -10.20 20.06
N GLN A 48 -7.16 -10.01 21.26
CA GLN A 48 -5.99 -10.75 21.72
C GLN A 48 -6.23 -12.27 21.68
N VAL A 49 -7.47 -12.72 21.95
CA VAL A 49 -7.86 -14.14 21.91
C VAL A 49 -7.74 -14.68 20.49
N ASN A 50 -8.17 -13.92 19.47
CA ASN A 50 -8.04 -14.35 18.08
C ASN A 50 -6.58 -14.51 17.67
N MET A 51 -5.73 -13.55 18.04
CA MET A 51 -4.30 -13.61 17.73
C MET A 51 -3.61 -14.79 18.43
N ASN A 52 -3.91 -15.02 19.71
CA ASN A 52 -3.38 -16.17 20.45
C ASN A 52 -3.83 -17.50 19.82
N GLN A 53 -5.07 -17.59 19.32
CA GLN A 53 -5.53 -18.78 18.61
C GLN A 53 -4.73 -19.02 17.33
N MET A 54 -4.43 -17.98 16.54
CA MET A 54 -3.58 -18.13 15.35
C MET A 54 -2.16 -18.59 15.67
N VAL A 55 -1.63 -18.23 16.85
CA VAL A 55 -0.34 -18.75 17.32
C VAL A 55 -0.44 -20.23 17.69
N ILE A 56 -1.53 -20.65 18.35
CA ILE A 56 -1.79 -22.07 18.68
C ILE A 56 -1.95 -22.91 17.42
N ASP A 57 -2.56 -22.34 16.37
CA ASP A 57 -2.79 -23.00 15.09
C ASP A 57 -1.54 -23.00 14.17
N ASP A 58 -0.39 -22.53 14.66
CA ASP A 58 0.88 -22.38 13.92
C ASP A 58 0.79 -21.49 12.66
N ILE A 59 -0.23 -20.62 12.57
CA ILE A 59 -0.41 -19.69 11.45
C ILE A 59 0.41 -18.42 11.67
N LEU A 60 0.45 -17.93 12.92
CA LEU A 60 1.14 -16.70 13.29
C LEU A 60 2.32 -17.01 14.23
N PRO A 61 3.50 -16.41 14.04
CA PRO A 61 4.59 -16.51 15.01
C PRO A 61 4.20 -15.95 16.38
N GLU A 62 4.86 -16.45 17.43
CA GLU A 62 4.72 -15.91 18.78
C GLU A 62 4.98 -14.40 18.84
N GLN A 63 4.27 -13.71 19.72
CA GLN A 63 4.35 -12.26 19.87
C GLN A 63 5.78 -11.77 20.12
N VAL A 64 6.56 -12.52 20.90
CA VAL A 64 7.96 -12.19 21.21
C VAL A 64 8.86 -12.17 19.97
N ARG A 65 8.49 -12.88 18.89
CA ARG A 65 9.31 -12.99 17.67
C ARG A 65 9.12 -11.83 16.70
N ILE A 66 7.91 -11.28 16.64
CA ILE A 66 7.51 -10.33 15.60
C ILE A 66 6.77 -9.10 16.16
N ASP A 67 6.77 -8.94 17.49
CA ASP A 67 6.12 -7.86 18.26
C ASP A 67 4.72 -7.47 17.73
N TRP A 68 3.90 -8.47 17.42
CA TRP A 68 2.59 -8.19 16.87
C TRP A 68 1.67 -7.52 17.90
N LYS A 69 0.82 -6.59 17.45
CA LYS A 69 -0.07 -5.78 18.30
C LYS A 69 -1.45 -5.67 17.68
N VAL A 70 -2.47 -5.97 18.48
CA VAL A 70 -3.87 -5.69 18.12
C VAL A 70 -4.08 -4.17 18.10
N PRO A 71 -4.61 -3.62 17.01
CA PRO A 71 -4.80 -2.18 16.89
C PRO A 71 -5.95 -1.71 17.77
N ARG A 72 -5.81 -0.52 18.36
CA ARG A 72 -6.88 0.13 19.14
C ARG A 72 -7.60 1.18 18.32
N GLU A 73 -6.96 1.65 17.26
CA GLU A 73 -7.40 2.75 16.41
C GLU A 73 -8.42 2.29 15.37
N SER A 74 -9.17 3.25 14.80
CA SER A 74 -10.08 3.00 13.68
C SER A 74 -9.36 2.89 12.33
N CYS A 75 -8.13 3.38 12.24
CA CYS A 75 -7.28 3.35 11.04
C CYS A 75 -5.82 3.08 11.44
N PRO A 76 -5.01 2.50 10.55
CA PRO A 76 -3.63 2.17 10.86
C PRO A 76 -2.75 3.42 10.98
N ILE A 77 -1.98 3.48 12.06
CA ILE A 77 -0.96 4.51 12.33
C ILE A 77 0.32 3.75 12.75
N PRO A 78 1.03 3.12 11.80
CA PRO A 78 2.21 2.34 12.13
C PRO A 78 3.33 3.24 12.66
N ILE A 79 3.96 2.81 13.74
CA ILE A 79 5.17 3.44 14.29
C ILE A 79 6.38 2.90 13.51
N HIS A 80 7.48 3.66 13.48
CA HIS A 80 8.69 3.32 12.72
C HIS A 80 9.06 1.82 12.79
N LYS A 81 9.20 1.17 11.62
CA LYS A 81 9.47 -0.28 11.39
C LYS A 81 8.29 -1.25 11.60
N GLN A 82 7.12 -0.77 11.98
CA GLN A 82 5.91 -1.58 11.98
C GLN A 82 5.29 -1.62 10.59
N ILE A 83 4.75 -2.77 10.25
CA ILE A 83 3.96 -2.96 9.04
C ILE A 83 2.51 -3.27 9.40
N VAL A 84 1.60 -2.84 8.54
CA VAL A 84 0.17 -3.16 8.62
C VAL A 84 -0.06 -4.43 7.80
N VAL A 85 -0.57 -5.46 8.45
CA VAL A 85 -0.80 -6.79 7.84
C VAL A 85 -2.18 -7.30 8.21
N PHE A 86 -2.66 -8.31 7.47
CA PHE A 86 -3.96 -8.93 7.69
C PHE A 86 -3.79 -10.39 8.10
N CYS A 87 -4.66 -10.90 8.97
CA CYS A 87 -4.63 -12.32 9.39
C CYS A 87 -4.64 -13.27 8.19
N SER A 88 -5.51 -12.97 7.22
CA SER A 88 -5.59 -13.73 5.97
C SER A 88 -4.26 -13.83 5.20
N PHE A 89 -3.31 -12.90 5.35
CA PHE A 89 -2.03 -13.00 4.65
C PHE A 89 -1.19 -14.15 5.21
N PHE A 90 -1.15 -14.31 6.53
CA PHE A 90 -0.46 -15.43 7.19
C PHE A 90 -1.11 -16.77 6.86
N GLU A 91 -2.45 -16.83 6.80
CA GLU A 91 -3.16 -18.02 6.31
C GLU A 91 -2.80 -18.41 4.86
N HIS A 92 -2.37 -17.42 4.05
CA HIS A 92 -1.96 -17.61 2.66
C HIS A 92 -0.43 -17.71 2.53
N GLY A 93 0.26 -17.96 3.65
CA GLY A 93 1.69 -18.27 3.73
C GLY A 93 2.61 -17.06 3.68
N PHE A 94 2.10 -15.86 3.98
CA PHE A 94 2.96 -14.72 4.30
C PHE A 94 3.79 -15.04 5.54
N GLY A 95 5.08 -14.69 5.49
CA GLY A 95 6.00 -14.85 6.60
C GLY A 95 6.80 -13.57 6.84
N VAL A 96 7.27 -13.40 8.07
CA VAL A 96 8.16 -12.32 8.48
C VAL A 96 9.49 -12.89 9.02
N PRO A 97 10.66 -12.30 8.68
CA PRO A 97 10.84 -11.18 7.76
C PRO A 97 10.34 -11.51 6.35
N CYS A 98 9.82 -10.49 5.67
CA CYS A 98 9.30 -10.62 4.32
C CYS A 98 10.41 -11.12 3.37
N CYS A 99 10.14 -12.12 2.53
CA CYS A 99 11.15 -12.65 1.62
C CYS A 99 11.60 -11.60 0.61
N SER A 100 12.88 -11.66 0.19
CA SER A 100 13.48 -10.66 -0.71
C SER A 100 12.69 -10.50 -2.01
N PHE A 101 12.21 -11.62 -2.58
CA PHE A 101 11.40 -11.61 -3.79
C PHE A 101 10.11 -10.79 -3.64
N LEU A 102 9.37 -10.94 -2.52
CA LEU A 102 8.16 -10.16 -2.28
C LEU A 102 8.47 -8.67 -2.10
N CYS A 103 9.53 -8.34 -1.34
CA CYS A 103 9.98 -6.95 -1.19
C CYS A 103 10.33 -6.29 -2.54
N GLU A 104 11.13 -6.99 -3.37
CA GLU A 104 11.50 -6.51 -4.71
C GLU A 104 10.29 -6.40 -5.64
N LEU A 105 9.34 -7.34 -5.55
CA LEU A 105 8.11 -7.33 -6.34
C LEU A 105 7.25 -6.10 -6.01
N LEU A 106 7.06 -5.81 -4.72
CA LEU A 106 6.31 -4.65 -4.25
C LEU A 106 6.98 -3.34 -4.69
N PHE A 107 8.30 -3.25 -4.50
CA PHE A 107 9.11 -2.11 -4.94
C PHE A 107 9.00 -1.87 -6.44
N PHE A 108 9.15 -2.92 -7.25
CA PHE A 108 9.09 -2.83 -8.71
C PHE A 108 7.75 -2.28 -9.19
N TYR A 109 6.64 -2.77 -8.64
CA TYR A 109 5.31 -2.34 -9.06
C TYR A 109 4.87 -1.01 -8.43
N GLY A 110 5.65 -0.46 -7.49
CA GLY A 110 5.28 0.74 -6.75
C GLY A 110 4.00 0.53 -5.93
N ILE A 111 3.83 -0.66 -5.35
CA ILE A 111 2.67 -1.02 -4.54
C ILE A 111 3.09 -1.41 -3.13
N GLU A 112 2.21 -1.16 -2.17
CA GLU A 112 2.36 -1.56 -0.79
C GLU A 112 1.75 -2.95 -0.56
N LEU A 113 2.22 -3.64 0.49
CA LEU A 113 1.70 -4.94 0.89
C LEU A 113 0.17 -4.93 1.08
N VAL A 114 -0.36 -3.86 1.68
CA VAL A 114 -1.81 -3.66 1.91
C VAL A 114 -2.61 -3.52 0.61
N ASN A 115 -1.98 -3.17 -0.51
CA ASN A 115 -2.67 -3.05 -1.78
C ASN A 115 -2.99 -4.43 -2.40
N LEU A 116 -2.26 -5.49 -2.00
CA LEU A 116 -2.49 -6.86 -2.44
C LEU A 116 -3.73 -7.46 -1.78
N ASN A 117 -4.37 -8.40 -2.46
CA ASN A 117 -5.39 -9.26 -1.86
C ASN A 117 -4.78 -10.59 -1.36
N PRO A 118 -5.47 -11.35 -0.49
CA PRO A 118 -4.93 -12.59 0.06
C PRO A 118 -4.58 -13.63 -1.02
N ASN A 119 -5.36 -13.69 -2.10
CA ASN A 119 -5.08 -14.61 -3.22
C ASN A 119 -3.76 -14.28 -3.93
N SER A 120 -3.38 -13.01 -3.99
CA SER A 120 -2.11 -12.58 -4.58
C SER A 120 -0.94 -13.00 -3.71
N ILE A 121 -1.08 -12.86 -2.38
CA ILE A 121 -0.11 -13.38 -1.43
C ILE A 121 0.07 -14.88 -1.63
N LEU A 122 -1.01 -15.65 -1.71
CA LEU A 122 -0.95 -17.10 -1.96
C LEU A 122 -0.22 -17.44 -3.26
N HIS A 123 -0.52 -16.73 -4.35
CA HIS A 123 0.16 -16.96 -5.62
C HIS A 123 1.66 -16.69 -5.53
N ILE A 124 2.06 -15.62 -4.85
CA ILE A 124 3.47 -15.28 -4.64
C ILE A 124 4.14 -16.35 -3.76
N THR A 125 3.53 -16.75 -2.65
CA THR A 125 4.04 -17.80 -1.76
C THR A 125 4.26 -19.10 -2.52
N ILE A 126 3.26 -19.54 -3.29
CA ILE A 126 3.34 -20.79 -4.07
C ILE A 126 4.42 -20.67 -5.14
N PHE A 127 4.55 -19.52 -5.78
CA PHE A 127 5.61 -19.30 -6.77
C PHE A 127 7.01 -19.38 -6.16
N VAL A 128 7.23 -18.71 -5.02
CA VAL A 128 8.51 -18.75 -4.30
C VAL A 128 8.82 -20.18 -3.90
N HIS A 129 7.87 -20.88 -3.28
CA HIS A 129 8.04 -22.26 -2.87
C HIS A 129 8.29 -23.20 -4.05
N MET A 130 7.60 -23.03 -5.17
CA MET A 130 7.82 -23.82 -6.38
C MET A 130 9.21 -23.59 -6.98
N CYS A 131 9.70 -22.35 -6.99
CA CYS A 131 11.06 -22.06 -7.46
C CYS A 131 12.11 -22.70 -6.54
N GLU A 132 12.03 -22.47 -5.24
CA GLU A 132 13.06 -22.85 -4.28
C GLU A 132 13.06 -24.34 -3.96
N ALA A 133 11.88 -24.91 -3.68
CA ALA A 133 11.76 -26.29 -3.20
C ALA A 133 11.63 -27.32 -4.33
N PHE A 134 10.99 -26.96 -5.45
CA PHE A 134 10.72 -27.92 -6.54
C PHE A 134 11.68 -27.76 -7.72
N LEU A 135 11.92 -26.52 -8.18
CA LEU A 135 12.83 -26.28 -9.30
C LEU A 135 14.30 -26.13 -8.86
N GLY A 136 14.55 -25.84 -7.58
CA GLY A 136 15.90 -25.59 -7.05
C GLY A 136 16.54 -24.32 -7.61
N ILE A 137 15.72 -23.34 -8.01
CA ILE A 137 16.18 -22.04 -8.54
C ILE A 137 15.70 -20.90 -7.65
N LEU A 138 16.41 -19.77 -7.70
CA LEU A 138 15.93 -18.55 -7.05
C LEU A 138 14.64 -18.05 -7.75
N PRO A 139 13.62 -17.56 -7.02
CA PRO A 139 12.42 -16.98 -7.61
C PRO A 139 12.78 -15.85 -8.58
N HIS A 140 12.51 -16.05 -9.86
CA HIS A 140 12.95 -15.12 -10.91
C HIS A 140 11.82 -14.22 -11.40
N PHE A 141 12.08 -12.92 -11.43
CA PHE A 141 11.09 -11.89 -11.76
C PHE A 141 10.47 -12.06 -13.16
N ASN A 142 11.27 -12.36 -14.19
CA ASN A 142 10.75 -12.56 -15.55
C ASN A 142 9.86 -13.79 -15.65
N LEU A 143 10.14 -14.84 -14.87
CA LEU A 143 9.30 -16.04 -14.84
C LEU A 143 7.96 -15.71 -14.18
N PHE A 144 7.98 -14.97 -13.07
CA PHE A 144 6.76 -14.51 -12.42
C PHE A 144 5.89 -13.68 -13.36
N ARG A 145 6.46 -12.70 -14.09
CA ARG A 145 5.72 -11.88 -15.08
C ARG A 145 5.22 -12.65 -16.29
N HIS A 146 5.90 -13.74 -16.65
CA HIS A 146 5.45 -14.64 -17.70
C HIS A 146 4.20 -15.41 -17.28
N LEU A 147 4.09 -15.78 -16.01
CA LEU A 147 2.97 -16.54 -15.46
C LEU A 147 1.81 -15.64 -15.00
N PHE A 148 2.12 -14.51 -14.38
CA PHE A 148 1.18 -13.63 -13.72
C PHE A 148 1.11 -12.25 -14.39
N VAL A 149 -0.05 -11.63 -14.25
CA VAL A 149 -0.30 -10.23 -14.60
C VAL A 149 -0.89 -9.52 -13.39
N LEU A 150 -0.34 -8.36 -13.05
CA LEU A 150 -0.92 -7.48 -12.05
C LEU A 150 -2.18 -6.82 -12.62
N ARG A 151 -3.28 -6.90 -11.90
CA ARG A 151 -4.58 -6.31 -12.29
C ARG A 151 -5.09 -5.40 -11.19
N LEU A 152 -5.66 -4.27 -11.59
CA LEU A 152 -6.53 -3.50 -10.72
C LEU A 152 -7.83 -4.31 -10.53
N LEU A 153 -8.16 -4.62 -9.28
CA LEU A 153 -9.38 -5.33 -8.88
C LEU A 153 -10.52 -4.37 -8.53
N SER A 154 -10.22 -3.07 -8.57
CA SER A 154 -11.13 -1.97 -8.36
C SER A 154 -11.93 -1.65 -9.63
N THR A 155 -13.19 -1.23 -9.46
CA THR A 155 -14.01 -0.71 -10.56
C THR A 155 -13.53 0.69 -10.98
N LYS A 156 -13.81 1.09 -12.23
CA LYS A 156 -13.36 2.36 -12.86
C LYS A 156 -13.64 3.64 -12.05
N TYR A 157 -14.47 3.57 -11.01
CA TYR A 157 -14.92 4.71 -10.21
C TYR A 157 -14.36 4.75 -8.78
N HIS A 158 -13.74 3.68 -8.27
CA HIS A 158 -13.29 3.62 -6.86
C HIS A 158 -11.98 2.87 -6.69
N GLN A 159 -10.84 3.51 -6.98
CA GLN A 159 -9.52 2.98 -6.62
C GLN A 159 -9.47 2.69 -5.10
N VAL A 160 -9.38 1.41 -4.75
CA VAL A 160 -9.33 0.92 -3.37
C VAL A 160 -7.88 0.88 -2.92
N ALA A 161 -7.57 1.51 -1.79
CA ALA A 161 -6.23 1.47 -1.20
C ALA A 161 -5.89 0.04 -0.70
N ILE A 162 -6.86 -0.65 -0.08
CA ILE A 162 -6.67 -1.99 0.48
C ILE A 162 -7.17 -3.07 -0.47
N GLY A 163 -6.30 -4.01 -0.85
CA GLY A 163 -6.63 -5.12 -1.74
C GLY A 163 -7.14 -4.67 -3.12
N GLY A 164 -6.75 -3.47 -3.55
CA GLY A 164 -7.16 -2.89 -4.82
C GLY A 164 -6.45 -3.49 -6.03
N VAL A 165 -5.37 -4.24 -5.80
CA VAL A 165 -4.61 -4.92 -6.85
C VAL A 165 -4.44 -6.40 -6.54
N GLY A 166 -4.24 -7.18 -7.59
CA GLY A 166 -3.83 -8.56 -7.41
C GLY A 166 -3.23 -9.20 -8.64
N PHE A 167 -2.46 -10.24 -8.39
CA PHE A 167 -1.85 -11.05 -9.44
C PHE A 167 -2.84 -12.11 -9.91
N GLN A 168 -3.01 -12.18 -11.23
CA GLN A 168 -3.83 -13.18 -11.89
C GLN A 168 -2.97 -13.99 -12.86
N LEU A 169 -3.23 -15.29 -12.96
CA LEU A 169 -2.60 -16.13 -13.96
C LEU A 169 -2.98 -15.67 -15.38
N ARG A 170 -1.99 -15.60 -16.26
CA ARG A 170 -2.21 -15.28 -17.69
C ARG A 170 -2.88 -16.43 -18.43
N LYS A 171 -2.52 -17.68 -18.08
CA LYS A 171 -3.09 -18.93 -18.61
C LYS A 171 -3.27 -19.88 -17.44
N LYS A 172 -4.49 -20.36 -17.20
CA LYS A 172 -4.79 -21.20 -16.03
C LYS A 172 -4.17 -22.58 -16.13
N GLU A 173 -3.97 -23.05 -17.35
CA GLU A 173 -3.48 -24.40 -17.68
C GLU A 173 -1.96 -24.51 -17.61
N ALA A 174 -1.25 -23.38 -17.52
CA ALA A 174 0.21 -23.33 -17.50
C ALA A 174 0.82 -23.35 -16.08
N TYR A 175 -0.01 -23.49 -15.05
CA TYR A 175 0.43 -23.38 -13.65
C TYR A 175 -0.31 -24.33 -12.72
N ILE A 176 0.20 -24.46 -11.49
CA ILE A 176 -0.42 -25.24 -10.42
C ILE A 176 -1.86 -24.75 -10.21
N ASN A 177 -2.83 -25.67 -10.30
CA ASN A 177 -4.21 -25.36 -10.00
C ASN A 177 -4.40 -25.30 -8.48
N VAL A 178 -4.58 -24.09 -7.98
CA VAL A 178 -4.76 -23.82 -6.55
C VAL A 178 -6.20 -23.37 -6.35
N PRO A 179 -7.01 -24.10 -5.56
CA PRO A 179 -8.35 -23.65 -5.24
C PRO A 179 -8.26 -22.37 -4.40
N LEU A 180 -8.55 -21.23 -5.03
CA LEU A 180 -8.60 -19.94 -4.33
C LEU A 180 -9.86 -19.87 -3.49
N LYS A 181 -9.75 -19.42 -2.23
CA LYS A 181 -10.93 -19.07 -1.43
C LYS A 181 -11.63 -17.88 -2.13
N THR A 182 -12.82 -18.13 -2.68
CA THR A 182 -13.63 -17.11 -3.38
C THR A 182 -14.48 -16.26 -2.42
N GLY A 183 -14.38 -16.51 -1.11
CA GLY A 183 -15.24 -15.96 -0.08
C GLY A 183 -14.50 -15.37 1.10
N ASN A 184 -13.42 -14.61 0.87
CA ASN A 184 -12.81 -13.80 1.94
C ASN A 184 -13.71 -12.57 2.15
N LYS A 185 -14.85 -12.74 2.81
CA LYS A 185 -15.64 -11.59 3.28
C LYS A 185 -14.94 -11.02 4.51
N ASN A 186 -14.86 -9.70 4.60
CA ASN A 186 -14.37 -8.97 5.78
C ASN A 186 -12.89 -9.17 6.17
N TRP A 187 -12.06 -9.81 5.34
CA TRP A 187 -10.61 -9.94 5.63
C TRP A 187 -9.89 -8.60 5.85
N LYS A 188 -10.45 -7.52 5.29
CA LYS A 188 -9.95 -6.15 5.44
C LYS A 188 -10.18 -5.58 6.83
N ASP A 189 -11.07 -6.18 7.61
CA ASP A 189 -11.39 -5.79 8.98
C ASP A 189 -10.51 -6.55 9.98
N GLU A 190 -9.67 -7.49 9.54
CA GLU A 190 -8.79 -8.31 10.38
C GLU A 190 -7.32 -7.88 10.25
N TRP A 191 -7.05 -6.59 10.43
CA TRP A 191 -5.71 -6.03 10.33
C TRP A 191 -5.05 -5.81 11.70
N PHE A 192 -3.73 -5.92 11.74
CA PHE A 192 -2.91 -5.70 12.93
C PHE A 192 -1.50 -5.18 12.57
N TYR A 193 -0.74 -4.78 13.58
CA TYR A 193 0.65 -4.35 13.40
C TYR A 193 1.60 -5.49 13.74
N CYS A 194 2.69 -5.64 13.00
CA CYS A 194 3.84 -6.42 13.44
C CYS A 194 5.14 -5.74 13.04
N ASP A 195 6.21 -6.07 13.76
CA ASP A 195 7.55 -5.64 13.40
C ASP A 195 8.03 -6.42 12.18
N ASN A 196 8.59 -5.69 11.22
CA ASN A 196 9.30 -6.29 10.10
C ASN A 196 10.81 -6.01 10.23
N PRO A 197 11.61 -6.97 10.70
CA PRO A 197 13.07 -6.84 10.72
C PRO A 197 13.63 -6.72 9.28
N PRO A 198 14.87 -6.20 9.09
CA PRO A 198 15.20 -5.36 7.95
C PRO A 198 15.33 -6.16 6.64
N LEU A 199 14.23 -6.17 5.89
CA LEU A 199 14.19 -5.97 4.45
C LEU A 199 13.09 -4.94 4.18
N VAL A 200 13.48 -3.84 3.53
CA VAL A 200 12.79 -2.54 3.53
C VAL A 200 11.51 -2.62 2.69
N LEU A 201 10.43 -3.14 3.27
CA LEU A 201 9.10 -2.76 2.81
C LEU A 201 9.03 -1.24 2.85
N ALA A 202 8.47 -0.63 1.80
CA ALA A 202 8.27 0.80 1.76
C ALA A 202 7.45 1.23 2.98
N ASP A 203 7.75 2.42 3.53
CA ASP A 203 6.98 2.99 4.62
C ASP A 203 5.50 3.01 4.24
N PHE A 204 4.65 2.62 5.19
CA PHE A 204 3.23 2.61 4.97
C PHE A 204 2.71 4.04 4.75
N THR A 205 2.21 4.30 3.56
CA THR A 205 1.55 5.55 3.19
C THR A 205 0.02 5.38 3.08
N GLY A 206 -0.46 4.15 2.93
CA GLY A 206 -1.88 3.88 2.69
C GLY A 206 -2.34 4.33 1.30
N ALA A 207 -1.39 4.62 0.41
CA ALA A 207 -1.67 5.13 -0.92
C ALA A 207 -2.35 4.08 -1.80
N LYS A 208 -3.11 4.59 -2.76
CA LYS A 208 -3.65 3.77 -3.84
C LYS A 208 -2.49 3.27 -4.69
N ALA A 209 -2.49 1.98 -5.01
CA ALA A 209 -1.61 1.45 -6.03
C ALA A 209 -1.84 2.15 -7.38
N ILE A 210 -0.79 2.74 -7.93
CA ILE A 210 -0.70 3.13 -9.34
C ILE A 210 0.41 2.25 -9.93
N PRO A 211 0.08 1.06 -10.45
CA PRO A 211 1.09 0.18 -10.99
C PRO A 211 1.86 0.88 -12.11
N LEU A 212 3.20 0.87 -12.01
CA LEU A 212 4.06 1.26 -13.12
C LEU A 212 3.79 0.29 -14.29
N ALA A 213 3.40 0.84 -15.45
CA ALA A 213 2.96 0.10 -16.63
C ALA A 213 4.13 -0.61 -17.34
#